data_AF-R9MUT9-F1
#
_entry.id   AF-R9MUT9-F1
#
_cell.length_a   1.000
_cell.length_b   1.000
_cell.length_c   1.000
_cell.angle_alpha   90.00
_cell.angle_beta   90.00
_cell.angle_gamma   90.00
#
_symmetry.space_group_name_H-M   'P 1'
#
loop_
_entity.id
_entity.type
_entity.pdbx_description
1 polymer ?
#
loop_
_entity_poly.entity_id
_entity_poly.type
_entity_poly.pdbx_seq_one_letter_code
_entity_poly.pdbx_strand_id
1 'polypeptide(L)'
;MVQGILLKGWHLNGKLVMKKAVMAMIMGAVLLTVSSCGKAKNSEDAQTNVISSTAEPGGSTGEVQKTQNDNITGSDLAELENLTGEYEYLSDYGTGMLMIQKSSNGYDISDYESESSCRFLADLSNIEIIENNQIYVKYPEQVFSDDTVNFSYYILEYSTDEINVYYGEAGFEDAQFLYHATKKIEVRADAYEYEGEYNSYDVDEPALEIKKNDDETYQIQIDLFRLWGFDDGAGKITEEGLEFTATGPHGNEMNGVIKLEEDIAVVTIFGQEWLDFAGLSEYKFYKTSDVPNIDDFSANQQESNRQDAADTGSEAAADELLDSFINGLADAVDSEDSTSTFSVSDLNLGSEEWDAYSIGEKVDLDNDGENELIINGPYGGIYLDARDDKVYEFAAGEGTVLILSYTYYNGAVWIMYSNRSGAGFEFYHMEKFEGADNLTAEMNFGEEFDTNNAEAGIKYTLDGAEISYDEYTELCSKIFAAEVNTN
;
A
#
# COMPACT_ATOMS: atom_id res chain seq x y z
N MET A 1 2.93 6.42 45.02
CA MET A 1 2.58 7.85 45.18
C MET A 1 3.15 8.58 43.97
N VAL A 2 2.45 8.46 42.85
CA VAL A 2 2.64 9.23 41.62
C VAL A 2 1.21 9.58 41.24
N GLN A 3 0.93 10.88 41.13
CA GLN A 3 -0.41 11.43 40.97
C GLN A 3 -0.85 11.25 39.52
N GLY A 4 -1.98 10.57 39.32
CA GLY A 4 -2.73 10.61 38.07
C GLY A 4 -3.21 12.04 37.81
N ILE A 5 -2.95 12.54 36.61
CA ILE A 5 -3.45 13.83 36.14
C ILE A 5 -4.85 13.56 35.60
N LEU A 6 -5.82 13.91 36.44
CA LEU A 6 -7.24 13.79 36.21
C LEU A 6 -7.69 14.96 35.30
N LEU A 7 -7.98 14.70 34.03
CA LEU A 7 -8.54 15.68 33.09
C LEU A 7 -10.05 15.87 33.32
N LYS A 8 -10.44 16.27 34.54
CA LYS A 8 -11.76 16.90 34.76
C LYS A 8 -11.65 18.40 34.51
N GLY A 9 -12.18 18.83 33.38
CA GLY A 9 -12.83 20.13 33.34
C GLY A 9 -12.87 20.79 31.98
N TRP A 10 -13.92 20.53 31.21
CA TRP A 10 -14.51 21.53 30.31
C TRP A 10 -16.04 21.49 30.38
N HIS A 11 -16.58 22.26 31.31
CA HIS A 11 -17.93 22.81 31.21
C HIS A 11 -17.83 24.28 30.81
N LEU A 12 -18.35 24.64 29.64
CA LEU A 12 -18.72 26.03 29.36
C LEU A 12 -20.03 26.12 28.56
N ASN A 13 -21.04 26.59 29.28
CA ASN A 13 -22.32 27.11 28.81
C ASN A 13 -22.18 28.07 27.61
N GLY A 14 -22.99 27.88 26.56
CA GLY A 14 -22.99 28.80 25.42
C GLY A 14 -24.11 28.60 24.39
N LYS A 15 -25.36 28.80 24.80
CA LYS A 15 -26.55 28.88 23.94
C LYS A 15 -26.46 30.09 22.98
N LEU A 16 -26.44 29.91 21.64
CA LEU A 16 -27.27 30.67 20.66
C LEU A 16 -26.97 30.38 19.16
N VAL A 17 -28.05 29.98 18.46
CA VAL A 17 -28.53 30.43 17.13
C VAL A 17 -27.76 30.05 15.85
N MET A 18 -28.33 29.03 15.18
CA MET A 18 -28.23 28.76 13.75
C MET A 18 -28.48 29.99 12.87
N LYS A 19 -27.62 30.21 11.88
CA LYS A 19 -27.97 30.91 10.64
C LYS A 19 -27.57 30.08 9.43
N LYS A 20 -28.60 29.63 8.70
CA LYS A 20 -28.52 28.99 7.37
C LYS A 20 -27.75 29.87 6.40
N ALA A 21 -26.80 29.29 5.68
CA ALA A 21 -26.31 29.81 4.40
C ALA A 21 -26.34 28.67 3.37
N VAL A 22 -27.20 28.84 2.38
CA VAL A 22 -27.33 27.99 1.20
C VAL A 22 -26.31 28.48 0.18
N MET A 23 -25.43 27.62 -0.32
CA MET A 23 -24.57 27.92 -1.47
C MET A 23 -24.80 26.89 -2.59
N ALA A 24 -25.15 27.41 -3.76
CA ALA A 24 -25.55 26.67 -4.94
C ALA A 24 -24.30 26.17 -5.71
N MET A 25 -24.27 24.88 -6.06
CA MET A 25 -23.32 24.32 -7.02
C MET A 25 -23.71 24.69 -8.46
N ILE A 26 -22.78 25.30 -9.19
CA ILE A 26 -22.85 25.47 -10.64
C ILE A 26 -22.18 24.26 -11.28
N MET A 27 -22.97 23.36 -11.85
CA MET A 27 -22.51 22.27 -12.72
C MET A 27 -22.08 22.84 -14.07
N GLY A 28 -20.77 22.93 -14.29
CA GLY A 28 -20.16 23.20 -15.59
C GLY A 28 -19.53 21.92 -16.14
N ALA A 29 -20.23 21.27 -17.07
CA ALA A 29 -19.73 20.13 -17.83
C ALA A 29 -18.51 20.53 -18.67
N VAL A 30 -17.39 19.82 -18.52
CA VAL A 30 -16.26 19.89 -19.45
C VAL A 30 -16.25 18.59 -20.27
N LEU A 31 -16.67 18.72 -21.52
CA LEU A 31 -16.51 17.75 -22.59
C LEU A 31 -15.03 17.65 -22.97
N LEU A 32 -14.49 16.44 -22.95
CA LEU A 32 -13.21 16.10 -23.56
C LEU A 32 -13.35 16.22 -25.09
N THR A 33 -12.64 17.17 -25.68
CA THR A 33 -12.34 17.18 -27.11
C THR A 33 -10.83 17.01 -27.30
N VAL A 34 -10.43 15.84 -27.76
CA VAL A 34 -9.11 15.62 -28.38
C VAL A 34 -8.98 16.52 -29.61
N SER A 35 -7.87 17.26 -29.71
CA SER A 35 -7.47 17.84 -30.99
C SER A 35 -5.95 17.91 -31.12
N SER A 36 -5.49 17.23 -32.16
CA SER A 36 -4.17 17.25 -32.76
C SER A 36 -3.73 18.64 -33.24
N CYS A 37 -2.41 18.80 -33.33
CA CYS A 37 -1.65 19.57 -34.32
C CYS A 37 -1.94 21.07 -34.52
N GLY A 38 -0.90 21.84 -34.22
CA GLY A 38 -0.30 22.75 -35.20
C GLY A 38 -0.90 24.14 -35.26
N LYS A 39 -0.18 25.13 -34.72
CA LYS A 39 -0.29 26.51 -35.19
C LYS A 39 1.08 27.12 -35.47
N ALA A 40 1.34 27.21 -36.77
CA ALA A 40 2.34 28.06 -37.38
C ALA A 40 2.20 29.52 -36.94
N LYS A 41 3.34 30.21 -36.84
CA LYS A 41 3.42 31.67 -36.96
C LYS A 41 4.11 32.02 -38.27
N ASN A 42 3.41 32.79 -39.08
CA ASN A 42 3.91 33.41 -40.31
C ASN A 42 4.94 34.50 -40.01
N SER A 43 5.90 34.65 -40.92
CA SER A 43 6.51 35.93 -41.28
C SER A 43 6.75 35.92 -42.79
N GLU A 44 6.23 36.92 -43.48
CA GLU A 44 6.30 37.14 -44.92
C GLU A 44 7.65 37.69 -45.40
N ASP A 45 7.83 37.53 -46.72
CA ASP A 45 8.62 38.31 -47.68
C ASP A 45 10.15 38.15 -47.77
N ALA A 46 10.59 37.50 -48.87
CA ALA A 46 11.20 38.24 -49.99
C ALA A 46 11.28 37.37 -51.27
N GLN A 47 10.77 37.92 -52.38
CA GLN A 47 10.85 37.38 -53.74
C GLN A 47 12.25 37.50 -54.38
N THR A 48 12.42 36.70 -55.45
CA THR A 48 13.19 36.87 -56.71
C THR A 48 14.37 35.89 -56.85
N ASN A 49 14.71 35.24 -57.97
CA ASN A 49 14.13 35.02 -59.32
C ASN A 49 15.04 33.95 -60.01
N VAL A 50 14.47 33.00 -60.80
CA VAL A 50 14.89 32.64 -62.21
C VAL A 50 16.28 31.94 -62.34
N ILE A 51 16.53 30.75 -62.95
CA ILE A 51 16.20 30.18 -64.28
C ILE A 51 16.30 28.64 -64.25
N SER A 52 15.44 28.02 -65.07
CA SER A 52 15.30 26.64 -65.54
C SER A 52 16.55 25.81 -65.90
N SER A 53 16.44 24.47 -65.79
CA SER A 53 16.49 23.59 -66.98
C SER A 53 15.84 22.23 -66.71
N THR A 54 15.06 21.82 -67.70
CA THR A 54 14.23 20.62 -67.82
C THR A 54 15.04 19.40 -68.23
N ALA A 55 14.78 18.22 -67.64
CA ALA A 55 14.74 16.93 -68.34
C ALA A 55 14.30 15.79 -67.39
N GLU A 56 13.05 15.36 -67.54
CA GLU A 56 12.64 13.95 -67.40
C GLU A 56 12.45 13.38 -68.82
N PRO A 57 12.35 12.06 -69.08
CA PRO A 57 11.94 10.99 -68.14
C PRO A 57 12.73 9.67 -68.25
N GLY A 58 12.45 8.72 -67.34
CA GLY A 58 12.79 7.32 -67.58
C GLY A 58 12.77 6.47 -66.33
N GLY A 59 11.61 5.86 -66.03
CA GLY A 59 11.44 4.96 -64.91
C GLY A 59 12.37 3.74 -64.98
N SER A 60 12.90 3.37 -63.83
CA SER A 60 13.24 2.00 -63.49
C SER A 60 13.19 1.90 -61.98
N THR A 61 12.29 1.03 -61.50
CA THR A 61 12.32 0.38 -60.19
C THR A 61 13.75 0.15 -59.74
N GLY A 62 14.22 0.98 -58.80
CA GLY A 62 15.50 0.87 -58.13
C GLY A 62 15.20 0.60 -56.67
N GLU A 63 15.61 -0.58 -56.23
CA GLU A 63 15.51 -1.08 -54.87
C GLU A 63 15.91 -0.01 -53.85
N VAL A 64 15.04 0.18 -52.85
CA VAL A 64 15.43 0.80 -51.59
C VAL A 64 16.63 0.00 -51.08
N GLN A 65 17.81 0.60 -51.10
CA GLN A 65 18.97 0.07 -50.41
C GLN A 65 18.60 0.02 -48.93
N LYS A 66 18.22 -1.17 -48.45
CA LYS A 66 18.42 -1.56 -47.06
C LYS A 66 19.93 -1.49 -46.83
N THR A 67 20.40 -0.43 -46.18
CA THR A 67 21.67 -0.49 -45.45
C THR A 67 21.42 -1.48 -44.32
N GLN A 68 21.77 -2.73 -44.61
CA GLN A 68 21.74 -3.84 -43.68
C GLN A 68 22.91 -3.60 -42.70
N ASN A 69 22.61 -3.36 -41.42
CA ASN A 69 23.59 -3.37 -40.33
C ASN A 69 24.11 -4.80 -40.16
N ASP A 70 24.97 -5.25 -41.07
CA ASP A 70 25.64 -6.56 -41.06
C ASP A 70 26.78 -6.64 -40.00
N ASN A 71 26.89 -5.63 -39.12
CA ASN A 71 27.97 -5.52 -38.14
C ASN A 71 27.65 -6.13 -36.77
N ILE A 72 26.37 -6.37 -36.43
CA ILE A 72 25.99 -6.97 -35.14
C ILE A 72 26.00 -8.49 -35.30
N THR A 73 26.98 -9.13 -34.65
CA THR A 73 27.17 -10.58 -34.72
C THR A 73 26.27 -11.32 -33.74
N GLY A 74 26.18 -12.65 -33.89
CA GLY A 74 25.46 -13.48 -32.90
C GLY A 74 26.06 -13.44 -31.49
N SER A 75 27.32 -13.01 -31.33
CA SER A 75 27.95 -12.79 -30.03
C SER A 75 27.40 -11.53 -29.35
N ASP A 76 27.26 -10.46 -30.12
CA ASP A 76 26.80 -9.14 -29.67
C ASP A 76 25.34 -9.22 -29.19
N LEU A 77 24.51 -10.04 -29.84
CA LEU A 77 23.14 -10.33 -29.39
C LEU A 77 23.12 -11.10 -28.06
N ALA A 78 24.10 -11.97 -27.80
CA ALA A 78 24.20 -12.67 -26.52
C ALA A 78 24.65 -11.73 -25.39
N GLU A 79 25.48 -10.73 -25.70
CA GLU A 79 25.84 -9.67 -24.75
C GLU A 79 24.62 -8.82 -24.37
N LEU A 80 23.81 -8.40 -25.35
CA LEU A 80 22.55 -7.68 -25.10
C LEU A 80 21.52 -8.52 -24.32
N GLU A 81 21.43 -9.83 -24.60
CA GLU A 81 20.55 -10.72 -23.82
C GLU A 81 20.95 -10.74 -22.34
N ASN A 82 22.25 -10.79 -22.03
CA ASN A 82 22.72 -10.76 -20.63
C ASN A 82 22.44 -9.43 -19.93
N LEU A 83 22.37 -8.34 -20.70
CA LEU A 83 22.09 -7.00 -20.19
C LEU A 83 20.60 -6.66 -20.14
N THR A 84 19.72 -7.55 -20.57
CA THR A 84 18.28 -7.33 -20.48
C THR A 84 17.85 -7.08 -19.03
N GLY A 85 17.00 -6.07 -18.83
CA GLY A 85 16.50 -5.65 -17.53
C GLY A 85 16.31 -4.13 -17.40
N GLU A 86 15.82 -3.75 -16.23
CA GLU A 86 15.66 -2.36 -15.80
C GLU A 86 16.88 -1.92 -14.97
N TYR A 87 17.31 -0.66 -15.12
CA TYR A 87 18.45 -0.09 -14.40
C TYR A 87 18.06 1.30 -13.88
N GLU A 88 18.17 1.52 -12.58
CA GLU A 88 17.78 2.75 -11.91
C GLU A 88 18.96 3.70 -11.75
N TYR A 89 18.71 5.00 -11.87
CA TYR A 89 19.69 6.04 -11.61
C TYR A 89 19.04 7.29 -11.01
N LEU A 90 19.83 8.14 -10.36
CA LEU A 90 19.34 9.42 -9.83
C LEU A 90 19.33 10.48 -10.93
N SER A 91 18.15 11.04 -11.23
CA SER A 91 17.95 12.14 -12.18
C SER A 91 17.61 13.45 -11.46
N ASP A 92 17.68 14.58 -12.17
CA ASP A 92 17.24 15.88 -11.64
C ASP A 92 15.73 15.95 -11.35
N TYR A 93 14.96 14.96 -11.83
CA TYR A 93 13.51 14.87 -11.71
C TYR A 93 13.04 13.72 -10.81
N GLY A 94 13.95 13.00 -10.16
CA GLY A 94 13.64 11.85 -9.30
C GLY A 94 14.46 10.62 -9.67
N THR A 95 13.84 9.44 -9.67
CA THR A 95 14.48 8.19 -10.12
C THR A 95 14.28 8.04 -11.63
N GLY A 96 15.38 8.03 -12.38
CA GLY A 96 15.40 7.70 -13.80
C GLY A 96 15.56 6.20 -14.04
N MET A 97 15.15 5.74 -15.22
CA MET A 97 15.12 4.33 -15.59
C MET A 97 15.74 4.11 -16.98
N LEU A 98 16.76 3.28 -17.07
CA LEU A 98 17.30 2.75 -18.31
C LEU A 98 16.80 1.31 -18.48
N MET A 99 16.16 1.00 -19.60
CA MET A 99 15.65 -0.34 -19.90
C MET A 99 16.30 -0.91 -21.15
N ILE A 100 16.74 -2.16 -21.06
CA ILE A 100 17.17 -2.97 -22.21
C ILE A 100 16.20 -4.14 -22.32
N GLN A 101 15.46 -4.21 -23.42
CA GLN A 101 14.41 -5.19 -23.60
C GLN A 101 14.49 -5.88 -24.96
N LYS A 102 14.04 -7.14 -25.00
CA LYS A 102 13.93 -7.90 -26.25
C LYS A 102 12.67 -7.47 -27.01
N SER A 103 12.81 -7.19 -28.30
CA SER A 103 11.70 -6.80 -29.17
C SER A 103 11.61 -7.69 -30.40
N SER A 104 10.50 -7.56 -31.14
CA SER A 104 10.31 -8.35 -32.38
C SER A 104 11.36 -8.07 -33.46
N ASN A 105 12.08 -6.94 -33.34
CA ASN A 105 13.12 -6.51 -34.27
C ASN A 105 14.54 -6.64 -33.69
N GLY A 106 14.70 -7.25 -32.51
CA GLY A 106 16.00 -7.42 -31.85
C GLY A 106 15.93 -7.00 -30.39
N TYR A 107 16.55 -5.86 -30.07
CA TYR A 107 16.54 -5.27 -28.74
C TYR A 107 16.23 -3.77 -28.84
N ASP A 108 15.54 -3.27 -27.83
CA ASP A 108 15.29 -1.85 -27.64
C ASP A 108 16.02 -1.39 -26.38
N ILE A 109 16.58 -0.18 -26.42
CA ILE A 109 17.27 0.50 -25.32
C ILE A 109 16.57 1.85 -25.10
N SER A 110 15.97 2.02 -23.94
CA SER A 110 15.16 3.20 -23.62
C SER A 110 15.65 3.85 -22.33
N ASP A 111 15.79 5.18 -22.33
CA ASP A 111 16.16 5.97 -21.16
C ASP A 111 15.03 6.93 -20.80
N TYR A 112 14.52 6.82 -19.58
CA TYR A 112 13.46 7.64 -18.98
C TYR A 112 14.04 8.49 -17.85
N GLU A 113 14.00 9.81 -18.01
CA GLU A 113 14.41 10.74 -16.95
C GLU A 113 13.35 10.87 -15.85
N SER A 114 12.08 10.57 -16.19
CA SER A 114 10.92 10.42 -15.31
C SER A 114 9.83 9.58 -16.00
N GLU A 115 8.75 9.24 -15.28
CA GLU A 115 7.60 8.49 -15.83
C GLU A 115 6.97 9.09 -17.09
N SER A 116 7.19 10.38 -17.35
CA SER A 116 6.59 11.13 -18.45
C SER A 116 7.60 11.73 -19.44
N SER A 117 8.91 11.51 -19.23
CA SER A 117 9.98 12.07 -20.06
C SER A 117 11.01 11.01 -20.43
N CYS A 118 11.16 10.73 -21.71
CA CYS A 118 12.23 9.87 -22.24
C CYS A 118 13.35 10.72 -22.86
N ARG A 119 14.60 10.36 -22.57
CA ARG A 119 15.79 10.96 -23.20
C ARG A 119 16.03 10.37 -24.58
N PHE A 120 15.91 9.05 -24.71
CA PHE A 120 15.97 8.37 -26.01
C PHE A 120 15.23 7.03 -25.99
N LEU A 121 14.81 6.57 -27.18
CA LEU A 121 14.18 5.28 -27.43
C LEU A 121 14.86 4.64 -28.64
N ALA A 122 15.98 3.97 -28.41
CA ALA A 122 16.81 3.39 -29.45
C ALA A 122 16.41 1.93 -29.72
N ASP A 123 16.48 1.51 -30.98
CA ASP A 123 16.36 0.10 -31.37
C ASP A 123 17.71 -0.42 -31.90
N LEU A 124 17.74 -1.71 -32.27
CA LEU A 124 18.94 -2.37 -32.81
C LEU A 124 19.54 -1.65 -34.03
N SER A 125 18.75 -0.90 -34.81
CA SER A 125 19.24 -0.13 -35.95
C SER A 125 20.04 1.11 -35.56
N ASN A 126 19.89 1.58 -34.32
CA ASN A 126 20.62 2.71 -33.75
C ASN A 126 21.95 2.31 -33.09
N ILE A 127 22.20 1.01 -32.91
CA ILE A 127 23.46 0.50 -32.37
C ILE A 127 24.49 0.43 -33.51
N GLU A 128 25.60 1.14 -33.35
CA GLU A 128 26.71 1.15 -34.32
C GLU A 128 27.67 -0.01 -34.06
N ILE A 129 28.10 -0.19 -32.81
CA ILE A 129 29.13 -1.15 -32.40
C ILE A 129 28.86 -1.62 -30.96
N ILE A 130 29.15 -2.90 -30.69
CA ILE A 130 29.29 -3.45 -29.33
C ILE A 130 30.68 -4.04 -29.19
N GLU A 131 31.51 -3.49 -28.32
CA GLU A 131 32.85 -4.02 -28.05
C GLU A 131 33.38 -3.57 -26.69
N ASN A 132 34.29 -4.34 -26.09
CA ASN A 132 35.00 -3.98 -24.85
C ASN A 132 34.05 -3.56 -23.71
N ASN A 133 32.93 -4.24 -23.56
CA ASN A 133 31.87 -3.92 -22.59
C ASN A 133 31.22 -2.54 -22.81
N GLN A 134 31.17 -2.06 -24.05
CA GLN A 134 30.56 -0.78 -24.42
C GLN A 134 29.59 -0.96 -25.58
N ILE A 135 28.43 -0.31 -25.49
CA ILE A 135 27.44 -0.21 -26.58
C ILE A 135 27.46 1.22 -27.09
N TYR A 136 27.72 1.39 -28.38
CA TYR A 136 27.77 2.68 -29.05
C TYR A 136 26.44 2.91 -29.78
N VAL A 137 25.65 3.87 -29.29
CA VAL A 137 24.31 4.19 -29.81
C VAL A 137 24.32 5.53 -30.51
N LYS A 138 23.88 5.55 -31.77
CA LYS A 138 23.68 6.75 -32.57
C LYS A 138 22.18 6.98 -32.76
N TYR A 139 21.63 7.84 -31.92
CA TYR A 139 20.19 8.06 -31.82
C TYR A 139 19.73 9.27 -32.66
N PRO A 140 18.75 9.11 -33.58
CA PRO A 140 18.21 10.21 -34.38
C PRO A 140 17.22 11.06 -33.57
N GLU A 141 17.72 12.01 -32.79
CA GLU A 141 16.92 12.87 -31.90
C GLU A 141 15.91 13.74 -32.67
N GLN A 142 16.29 14.26 -33.85
CA GLN A 142 15.40 15.07 -34.67
C GLN A 142 15.59 14.81 -36.16
N VAL A 143 14.50 14.46 -36.84
CA VAL A 143 14.44 14.28 -38.30
C VAL A 143 13.67 15.45 -38.91
N PHE A 144 14.31 16.18 -39.81
CA PHE A 144 13.70 17.31 -40.52
C PHE A 144 13.01 16.86 -41.80
N SER A 145 12.10 17.70 -42.31
CA SER A 145 11.36 17.42 -43.56
C SER A 145 12.22 17.41 -44.83
N ASP A 146 13.47 17.85 -44.74
CA ASP A 146 14.46 17.83 -45.82
C ASP A 146 15.42 16.64 -45.74
N ASP A 147 15.04 15.61 -44.96
CA ASP A 147 15.81 14.40 -44.67
C ASP A 147 17.12 14.63 -43.89
N THR A 148 17.35 15.85 -43.39
CA THR A 148 18.43 16.12 -42.43
C THR A 148 18.09 15.47 -41.10
N VAL A 149 19.06 14.83 -40.45
CA VAL A 149 18.89 14.19 -39.14
C VAL A 149 19.93 14.73 -38.17
N ASN A 150 19.47 15.25 -37.02
CA ASN A 150 20.32 15.52 -35.87
C ASN A 150 20.47 14.24 -35.06
N PHE A 151 21.71 13.84 -34.84
CA PHE A 151 22.04 12.66 -34.05
C PHE A 151 22.60 13.07 -32.70
N SER A 152 22.21 12.32 -31.69
CA SER A 152 22.81 12.31 -30.35
C SER A 152 23.53 10.99 -30.16
N TYR A 153 24.69 11.02 -29.50
CA TYR A 153 25.59 9.88 -29.38
C TYR A 153 25.67 9.43 -27.93
N TYR A 154 25.42 8.15 -27.67
CA TYR A 154 25.48 7.57 -26.34
C TYR A 154 26.46 6.40 -26.30
N ILE A 155 27.20 6.30 -25.19
CA ILE A 155 28.05 5.15 -24.89
C ILE A 155 27.53 4.54 -23.59
N LEU A 156 27.13 3.27 -23.62
CA LEU A 156 26.73 2.51 -22.44
C LEU A 156 27.89 1.57 -22.10
N GLU A 157 28.68 1.93 -21.10
CA GLU A 157 29.74 1.10 -20.55
C GLU A 157 29.15 0.21 -19.46
N TYR A 158 29.09 -1.09 -19.72
CA TYR A 158 28.34 -2.04 -18.90
C TYR A 158 29.26 -2.98 -18.11
N SER A 159 28.77 -3.41 -16.96
CA SER A 159 29.31 -4.52 -16.18
C SER A 159 28.20 -5.55 -15.92
N THR A 160 28.33 -6.41 -14.91
CA THR A 160 27.31 -7.42 -14.61
C THR A 160 25.97 -6.79 -14.23
N ASP A 161 25.99 -5.76 -13.36
CA ASP A 161 24.79 -5.18 -12.76
C ASP A 161 24.82 -3.64 -12.77
N GLU A 162 25.69 -3.02 -13.56
CA GLU A 162 25.83 -1.57 -13.61
C GLU A 162 26.10 -1.11 -15.04
N ILE A 163 25.57 0.06 -15.39
CA ILE A 163 25.79 0.72 -16.68
C ILE A 163 26.12 2.19 -16.43
N ASN A 164 27.33 2.60 -16.84
CA ASN A 164 27.68 4.02 -16.95
C ASN A 164 27.26 4.52 -18.33
N VAL A 165 26.52 5.63 -18.36
CA VAL A 165 26.06 6.25 -19.60
C VAL A 165 26.81 7.54 -19.85
N TYR A 166 27.32 7.68 -21.07
CA TYR A 166 28.02 8.87 -21.55
C TYR A 166 27.26 9.47 -22.73
N TYR A 167 27.27 10.79 -22.85
CA TYR A 167 26.57 11.55 -23.90
C TYR A 167 27.52 12.47 -24.67
N GLY A 168 27.48 12.40 -25.99
CA GLY A 168 28.17 13.30 -26.91
C GLY A 168 27.21 13.98 -27.88
N GLU A 169 27.37 15.29 -28.06
CA GLU A 169 26.53 16.10 -28.94
C GLU A 169 26.98 15.99 -30.40
N ALA A 170 28.29 15.88 -30.66
CA ALA A 170 28.85 15.86 -32.01
C ALA A 170 29.37 14.47 -32.46
N GLY A 171 29.64 13.56 -31.52
CA GLY A 171 30.14 12.22 -31.77
C GLY A 171 30.40 11.42 -30.50
N PHE A 172 31.05 10.26 -30.63
CA PHE A 172 31.44 9.44 -29.48
C PHE A 172 32.71 9.96 -28.77
N GLU A 173 33.59 10.67 -29.48
CA GLU A 173 34.88 11.14 -28.96
C GLU A 173 34.75 12.32 -27.97
N ASP A 174 33.65 13.07 -28.04
CA ASP A 174 33.32 14.17 -27.13
C ASP A 174 32.36 13.75 -26.00
N ALA A 175 32.06 12.45 -25.90
CA ALA A 175 31.12 11.95 -24.91
C ALA A 175 31.59 12.24 -23.48
N GLN A 176 30.68 12.80 -22.67
CA GLN A 176 30.88 13.10 -21.26
C GLN A 176 30.00 12.21 -20.40
N PHE A 177 30.49 11.86 -19.21
CA PHE A 177 29.73 11.07 -18.26
C PHE A 177 28.40 11.76 -17.93
N LEU A 178 27.31 11.02 -18.07
CA LEU A 178 25.96 11.50 -17.85
C LEU A 178 25.43 10.99 -16.51
N TYR A 179 25.38 9.67 -16.33
CA TYR A 179 24.94 9.04 -15.08
C TYR A 179 25.48 7.61 -14.94
N HIS A 180 25.35 7.10 -13.71
CA HIS A 180 25.58 5.71 -13.35
C HIS A 180 24.24 5.07 -13.02
N ALA A 181 23.88 4.00 -13.71
CA ALA A 181 22.68 3.22 -13.44
C ALA A 181 23.05 1.85 -12.88
N THR A 182 22.31 1.42 -11.86
CA THR A 182 22.47 0.12 -11.24
C THR A 182 21.28 -0.73 -11.65
N LYS A 183 21.53 -1.99 -12.00
CA LYS A 183 20.49 -2.93 -12.38
C LYS A 183 19.49 -2.99 -11.25
N LYS A 184 18.25 -2.68 -11.56
CA LYS A 184 17.15 -2.92 -10.67
C LYS A 184 17.17 -4.42 -10.40
N ILE A 185 17.41 -4.77 -9.16
CA ILE A 185 17.33 -6.15 -8.73
C ILE A 185 15.85 -6.50 -8.78
N GLU A 186 15.37 -6.92 -9.95
CA GLU A 186 14.26 -7.86 -9.97
C GLU A 186 14.80 -9.08 -9.25
N VAL A 187 14.29 -9.29 -8.03
CA VAL A 187 14.58 -10.48 -7.24
C VAL A 187 14.31 -11.68 -8.15
N ARG A 188 15.38 -12.26 -8.68
CA ARG A 188 15.33 -13.55 -9.35
C ARG A 188 14.76 -14.55 -8.35
N ALA A 189 13.54 -14.99 -8.58
CA ALA A 189 12.84 -16.01 -7.77
C ALA A 189 13.56 -17.37 -7.76
N ASP A 190 14.68 -17.51 -8.47
CA ASP A 190 15.50 -18.70 -8.60
C ASP A 190 16.71 -18.77 -7.63
N ALA A 191 16.87 -17.83 -6.69
CA ALA A 191 17.91 -17.93 -5.64
C ALA A 191 17.38 -18.22 -4.22
N TYR A 192 16.08 -18.07 -3.97
CA TYR A 192 15.50 -18.31 -2.64
C TYR A 192 14.51 -19.48 -2.70
N GLU A 193 14.85 -20.54 -1.99
CA GLU A 193 13.93 -21.65 -1.78
C GLU A 193 12.87 -21.17 -0.78
N TYR A 194 11.63 -20.99 -1.26
CA TYR A 194 10.49 -20.57 -0.46
C TYR A 194 10.20 -21.53 0.70
N GLU A 195 10.64 -22.78 0.61
CA GLU A 195 10.42 -23.78 1.65
C GLU A 195 11.05 -23.33 2.99
N GLY A 196 10.22 -23.34 4.04
CA GLY A 196 10.63 -22.95 5.38
C GLY A 196 9.49 -22.48 6.27
N GLU A 197 9.86 -22.20 7.51
CA GLU A 197 9.06 -21.58 8.56
C GLU A 197 9.47 -20.10 8.67
N TYR A 198 8.48 -19.22 8.75
CA TYR A 198 8.65 -17.79 8.84
C TYR A 198 7.81 -17.23 9.99
N ASN A 199 8.42 -16.37 10.79
CA ASN A 199 7.77 -15.74 11.93
C ASN A 199 7.17 -14.38 11.54
N SER A 200 6.06 -14.03 12.19
CA SER A 200 5.49 -12.68 12.10
C SER A 200 6.35 -11.69 12.88
N TYR A 201 6.48 -10.46 12.35
CA TYR A 201 7.09 -9.35 13.09
C TYR A 201 6.23 -8.86 14.26
N ASP A 202 4.93 -9.14 14.25
CA ASP A 202 3.99 -8.64 15.26
C ASP A 202 4.11 -9.43 16.57
N VAL A 203 4.28 -10.75 16.49
CA VAL A 203 4.29 -11.67 17.64
C VAL A 203 5.60 -12.44 17.84
N ASP A 204 6.54 -12.38 16.89
CA ASP A 204 7.80 -13.13 16.93
C ASP A 204 7.61 -14.67 16.93
N GLU A 205 6.46 -15.15 16.46
CA GLU A 205 6.06 -16.56 16.41
C GLU A 205 5.81 -17.05 14.96
N PRO A 206 5.91 -18.38 14.69
CA PRO A 206 5.64 -18.95 13.38
C PRO A 206 4.25 -18.59 12.87
N ALA A 207 4.19 -18.00 11.69
CA ALA A 207 2.96 -17.43 11.11
C ALA A 207 2.86 -17.63 9.60
N LEU A 208 3.91 -18.12 8.95
CA LEU A 208 3.89 -18.54 7.56
C LEU A 208 4.72 -19.80 7.41
N GLU A 209 4.11 -20.84 6.88
CA GLU A 209 4.73 -22.13 6.59
C GLU A 209 4.62 -22.41 5.10
N ILE A 210 5.74 -22.68 4.45
CA ILE A 210 5.76 -23.00 3.03
C ILE A 210 6.47 -24.33 2.84
N LYS A 211 5.80 -25.29 2.22
CA LYS A 211 6.32 -26.62 1.93
C LYS A 211 6.25 -26.92 0.45
N LYS A 212 7.32 -27.46 -0.11
CA LYS A 212 7.36 -27.86 -1.51
C LYS A 212 6.87 -29.29 -1.68
N ASN A 213 5.97 -29.50 -2.64
CA ASN A 213 5.46 -30.82 -2.99
C ASN A 213 6.31 -31.47 -4.10
N ASP A 214 6.17 -32.80 -4.26
CA ASP A 214 6.86 -33.58 -5.29
C ASP A 214 6.51 -33.16 -6.74
N ASP A 215 5.37 -32.50 -6.94
CA ASP A 215 4.87 -32.04 -8.24
C ASP A 215 5.24 -30.58 -8.56
N GLU A 216 6.19 -30.01 -7.81
CA GLU A 216 6.66 -28.62 -7.92
C GLU A 216 5.62 -27.55 -7.53
N THR A 217 4.48 -27.95 -6.95
CA THR A 217 3.56 -27.04 -6.25
C THR A 217 3.99 -26.82 -4.81
N TYR A 218 3.35 -25.88 -4.12
CA TYR A 218 3.61 -25.57 -2.72
C TYR A 218 2.33 -25.74 -1.90
N GLN A 219 2.49 -26.24 -0.68
CA GLN A 219 1.50 -26.11 0.38
C GLN A 219 1.89 -24.90 1.23
N ILE A 220 0.94 -24.03 1.50
CA ILE A 220 1.16 -22.77 2.20
C ILE A 220 0.16 -22.70 3.35
N GLN A 221 0.66 -22.44 4.57
CA GLN A 221 -0.17 -22.06 5.70
C GLN A 221 0.22 -20.66 6.16
N ILE A 222 -0.77 -19.81 6.46
CA ILE A 222 -0.55 -18.43 6.90
C ILE A 222 -1.45 -18.20 8.09
N ASP A 223 -0.89 -17.87 9.24
CA ASP A 223 -1.63 -17.47 10.42
C ASP A 223 -1.44 -15.97 10.66
N LEU A 224 -2.43 -15.18 10.28
CA LEU A 224 -2.44 -13.75 10.56
C LEU A 224 -3.00 -13.56 11.96
N PHE A 225 -2.09 -13.31 12.91
CA PHE A 225 -2.40 -13.18 14.33
C PHE A 225 -3.64 -12.28 14.55
N ARG A 226 -4.64 -12.83 15.26
CA ARG A 226 -5.93 -12.19 15.59
C ARG A 226 -6.80 -11.76 14.39
N LEU A 227 -6.44 -12.17 13.17
CA LEU A 227 -7.16 -11.82 11.96
C LEU A 227 -7.73 -13.05 11.26
N TRP A 228 -6.88 -13.92 10.70
CA TRP A 228 -7.33 -15.06 9.91
C TRP A 228 -6.22 -16.08 9.63
N GLY A 229 -6.57 -17.37 9.72
CA GLY A 229 -5.72 -18.49 9.31
C GLY A 229 -6.09 -19.04 7.93
N PHE A 230 -5.11 -19.15 7.05
CA PHE A 230 -5.19 -19.86 5.77
C PHE A 230 -4.49 -21.21 5.90
N ASP A 231 -5.25 -22.27 6.12
CA ASP A 231 -4.67 -23.62 6.33
C ASP A 231 -4.59 -24.46 5.05
N ASP A 232 -5.29 -24.05 3.99
CA ASP A 232 -5.50 -24.80 2.75
C ASP A 232 -4.80 -24.17 1.53
N GLY A 233 -3.82 -23.30 1.76
CA GLY A 233 -3.11 -22.58 0.72
C GLY A 233 -2.41 -23.51 -0.27
N ALA A 234 -2.73 -23.37 -1.55
CA ALA A 234 -2.10 -24.08 -2.65
C ALA A 234 -1.35 -23.09 -3.53
N GLY A 235 -0.03 -23.28 -3.65
CA GLY A 235 0.88 -22.35 -4.32
C GLY A 235 1.57 -22.88 -5.56
N LYS A 236 1.95 -21.97 -6.47
CA LYS A 236 2.76 -22.26 -7.65
C LYS A 236 3.63 -21.04 -8.02
N ILE A 237 4.89 -21.31 -8.37
CA ILE A 237 5.81 -20.26 -8.84
C ILE A 237 5.37 -19.75 -10.23
N THR A 238 5.30 -18.42 -10.37
CA THR A 238 5.06 -17.67 -11.60
C THR A 238 6.14 -16.60 -11.79
N GLU A 239 6.02 -15.76 -12.82
CA GLU A 239 6.93 -14.62 -13.06
C GLU A 239 6.79 -13.54 -11.97
N GLU A 240 5.64 -13.49 -11.27
CA GLU A 240 5.34 -12.50 -10.23
C GLU A 240 5.76 -12.94 -8.82
N GLY A 241 6.12 -14.21 -8.62
CA GLY A 241 6.46 -14.78 -7.30
C GLY A 241 5.80 -16.14 -7.07
N LEU A 242 5.66 -16.54 -5.81
CA LEU A 242 4.88 -17.71 -5.42
C LEU A 242 3.40 -17.30 -5.29
N GLU A 243 2.64 -17.47 -6.37
CA GLU A 243 1.19 -17.24 -6.34
C GLU A 243 0.50 -18.35 -5.56
N PHE A 244 -0.54 -18.01 -4.81
CA PHE A 244 -1.33 -18.97 -4.05
C PHE A 244 -2.83 -18.69 -4.08
N THR A 245 -3.60 -19.75 -3.87
CA THR A 245 -5.05 -19.72 -3.66
C THR A 245 -5.39 -20.38 -2.35
N ALA A 246 -6.31 -19.80 -1.58
CA ALA A 246 -6.75 -20.33 -0.28
C ALA A 246 -8.21 -19.98 0.00
N THR A 247 -8.82 -20.64 0.98
CA THR A 247 -10.17 -20.29 1.44
C THR A 247 -10.09 -19.11 2.42
N GLY A 248 -10.67 -17.98 2.03
CA GLY A 248 -10.77 -16.80 2.88
C GLY A 248 -12.04 -16.71 3.73
N PRO A 249 -12.24 -15.57 4.38
CA PRO A 249 -13.44 -15.28 5.17
C PRO A 249 -14.71 -15.54 4.38
N HIS A 250 -15.75 -16.05 5.05
CA HIS A 250 -17.04 -16.42 4.45
C HIS A 250 -16.99 -17.56 3.42
N GLY A 251 -15.84 -18.25 3.29
CA GLY A 251 -15.66 -19.36 2.35
C GLY A 251 -15.41 -18.93 0.91
N ASN A 252 -15.04 -17.67 0.69
CA ASN A 252 -14.67 -17.16 -0.63
C ASN A 252 -13.24 -17.59 -1.00
N GLU A 253 -13.00 -17.80 -2.28
CA GLU A 253 -11.66 -18.09 -2.78
C GLU A 253 -10.83 -16.79 -2.78
N MET A 254 -9.71 -16.80 -2.05
CA MET A 254 -8.75 -15.71 -2.00
C MET A 254 -7.51 -16.07 -2.81
N ASN A 255 -6.93 -15.07 -3.46
CA ASN A 255 -5.73 -15.21 -4.27
C ASN A 255 -4.65 -14.28 -3.70
N GLY A 256 -3.39 -14.67 -3.80
CA GLY A 256 -2.27 -13.83 -3.37
C GLY A 256 -0.96 -14.21 -4.02
N VAL A 257 0.08 -13.45 -3.70
CA VAL A 257 1.46 -13.71 -4.12
C VAL A 257 2.41 -13.54 -2.95
N ILE A 258 3.41 -14.42 -2.87
CA ILE A 258 4.52 -14.32 -1.92
C ILE A 258 5.78 -13.98 -2.70
N LYS A 259 6.48 -12.93 -2.27
CA LYS A 259 7.78 -12.50 -2.79
C LYS A 259 8.83 -12.61 -1.70
N LEU A 260 10.04 -13.02 -2.06
CA LEU A 260 11.16 -13.10 -1.11
C LEU A 260 12.14 -11.95 -1.32
N GLU A 261 12.48 -11.26 -0.24
CA GLU A 261 13.54 -10.26 -0.18
C GLU A 261 14.57 -10.74 0.87
N GLU A 262 15.60 -11.46 0.42
CA GLU A 262 16.52 -12.18 1.31
C GLU A 262 15.79 -13.21 2.18
N ASP A 263 15.84 -13.06 3.51
CA ASP A 263 15.12 -13.90 4.48
C ASP A 263 13.72 -13.36 4.80
N ILE A 264 13.23 -12.34 4.08
CA ILE A 264 11.92 -11.73 4.32
C ILE A 264 10.92 -12.23 3.28
N ALA A 265 9.80 -12.78 3.72
CA ALA A 265 8.66 -13.09 2.88
C ALA A 265 7.62 -11.97 2.95
N VAL A 266 7.32 -11.37 1.79
CA VAL A 266 6.26 -10.39 1.62
C VAL A 266 5.06 -11.09 0.97
N VAL A 267 3.99 -11.24 1.74
CA VAL A 267 2.73 -11.85 1.31
C VAL A 267 1.75 -10.74 0.94
N THR A 268 1.26 -10.76 -0.30
CA THR A 268 0.20 -9.84 -0.76
C THR A 268 -1.07 -10.63 -1.08
N ILE A 269 -2.17 -10.32 -0.40
CA ILE A 269 -3.50 -10.91 -0.63
C ILE A 269 -4.34 -9.95 -1.48
N PHE A 270 -4.90 -10.48 -2.57
CA PHE A 270 -5.66 -9.73 -3.56
C PHE A 270 -7.16 -9.76 -3.28
N GLY A 271 -7.82 -8.68 -3.70
CA GLY A 271 -9.27 -8.58 -3.72
C GLY A 271 -9.80 -7.51 -2.78
N GLN A 272 -10.82 -6.78 -3.23
CA GLN A 272 -11.47 -5.76 -2.40
C GLN A 272 -12.15 -6.39 -1.18
N GLU A 273 -12.69 -7.60 -1.31
CA GLU A 273 -13.31 -8.32 -0.19
C GLU A 273 -12.32 -8.59 0.95
N TRP A 274 -11.07 -8.92 0.62
CA TRP A 274 -10.02 -9.07 1.61
C TRP A 274 -9.65 -7.72 2.23
N LEU A 275 -9.46 -6.68 1.41
CA LEU A 275 -9.11 -5.36 1.90
C LEU A 275 -10.19 -4.76 2.81
N ASP A 276 -11.47 -4.98 2.47
CA ASP A 276 -12.61 -4.55 3.30
C ASP A 276 -12.69 -5.32 4.62
N PHE A 277 -12.21 -6.58 4.66
CA PHE A 277 -12.17 -7.41 5.85
C PHE A 277 -10.96 -7.10 6.75
N ALA A 278 -9.77 -6.98 6.17
CA ALA A 278 -8.51 -6.92 6.91
C ALA A 278 -7.88 -5.52 7.00
N GLY A 279 -8.37 -4.54 6.22
CA GLY A 279 -7.82 -3.18 6.18
C GLY A 279 -6.46 -3.05 5.47
N LEU A 280 -5.74 -4.15 5.27
CA LEU A 280 -4.47 -4.21 4.55
C LEU A 280 -4.26 -5.51 3.77
N SER A 281 -3.53 -5.39 2.67
CA SER A 281 -3.27 -6.50 1.73
C SER A 281 -1.86 -7.07 1.85
N GLU A 282 -0.92 -6.40 2.50
CA GLU A 282 0.48 -6.80 2.52
C GLU A 282 0.95 -7.13 3.95
N TYR A 283 1.58 -8.30 4.10
CA TYR A 283 2.08 -8.85 5.35
C TYR A 283 3.53 -9.27 5.18
N LYS A 284 4.36 -9.06 6.20
CA LYS A 284 5.79 -9.40 6.16
C LYS A 284 6.14 -10.42 7.23
N PHE A 285 6.92 -11.40 6.84
CA PHE A 285 7.42 -12.46 7.71
C PHE A 285 8.92 -12.61 7.51
N TYR A 286 9.64 -13.12 8.50
CA TYR A 286 11.07 -13.36 8.39
C TYR A 286 11.37 -14.84 8.64
N LYS A 287 12.28 -15.40 7.85
CA LYS A 287 12.62 -16.82 7.86
C LYS A 287 13.35 -17.19 9.14
N THR A 288 12.90 -18.26 9.79
CA THR A 288 13.51 -18.80 11.01
C THR A 288 14.06 -20.21 10.84
N SER A 289 13.52 -20.96 9.87
CA SER A 289 13.96 -22.32 9.55
C SER A 289 13.76 -22.65 8.06
N ASP A 290 14.67 -23.44 7.49
CA ASP A 290 14.53 -24.03 6.14
C ASP A 290 13.61 -25.26 6.12
N VAL A 291 13.17 -25.72 7.29
CA VAL A 291 12.26 -26.86 7.43
C VAL A 291 10.91 -26.32 7.88
N PRO A 292 9.85 -26.45 7.06
CA PRO A 292 8.52 -26.03 7.42
C PRO A 292 7.90 -26.98 8.45
N ASN A 293 7.06 -26.45 9.31
CA ASN A 293 6.30 -27.17 10.31
C ASN A 293 4.80 -27.19 9.96
N ILE A 294 4.48 -27.73 8.77
CA ILE A 294 3.09 -27.88 8.34
C ILE A 294 2.41 -29.06 9.05
N ASP A 295 1.23 -28.79 9.61
CA ASP A 295 0.30 -29.83 10.02
C ASP A 295 -0.22 -30.59 8.79
N ASP A 296 0.16 -31.86 8.68
CA ASP A 296 -0.20 -32.73 7.55
C ASP A 296 -1.68 -33.10 7.63
N PHE A 297 -2.56 -32.18 7.17
CA PHE A 297 -4.00 -32.40 7.05
C PHE A 297 -4.31 -33.38 5.91
N SER A 298 -3.88 -34.64 6.05
CA SER A 298 -4.32 -35.72 5.19
C SER A 298 -5.78 -36.07 5.54
N ALA A 299 -6.67 -35.82 4.57
CA ALA A 299 -8.07 -36.20 4.50
C ALA A 299 -8.51 -37.36 5.42
N ASN A 300 -9.13 -37.05 6.57
CA ASN A 300 -10.21 -37.82 7.18
C ASN A 300 -10.75 -37.20 8.49
N GLN A 301 -12.05 -36.89 8.46
CA GLN A 301 -13.01 -36.73 9.58
C GLN A 301 -12.99 -35.38 10.31
N GLN A 302 -14.11 -34.64 10.37
CA GLN A 302 -15.24 -34.88 11.27
C GLN A 302 -14.80 -35.10 12.73
N GLU A 303 -14.95 -34.04 13.55
CA GLU A 303 -14.90 -33.99 15.02
C GLU A 303 -13.68 -34.58 15.76
N SER A 304 -12.77 -33.70 16.17
CA SER A 304 -12.18 -33.62 17.54
C SER A 304 -11.33 -32.34 17.58
N ASN A 305 -11.64 -31.25 18.29
CA ASN A 305 -11.92 -31.06 19.72
C ASN A 305 -10.80 -31.56 20.65
N ARG A 306 -9.98 -30.57 21.07
CA ARG A 306 -8.96 -30.49 22.15
C ARG A 306 -7.58 -31.09 21.83
N GLN A 307 -6.45 -30.40 22.08
CA GLN A 307 -6.18 -29.62 23.29
C GLN A 307 -4.84 -28.83 23.20
N ASP A 308 -4.89 -27.51 23.32
CA ASP A 308 -3.93 -26.77 24.15
C ASP A 308 -4.65 -26.37 25.44
N ALA A 309 -4.34 -27.11 26.50
CA ALA A 309 -4.92 -26.91 27.83
C ALA A 309 -4.06 -25.93 28.61
N ALA A 310 -4.32 -24.65 28.42
CA ALA A 310 -4.12 -23.64 29.46
C ALA A 310 -5.06 -22.43 29.33
N ASP A 311 -5.50 -22.06 28.12
CA ASP A 311 -6.23 -20.78 27.90
C ASP A 311 -7.66 -20.90 27.35
N THR A 312 -8.00 -21.97 26.61
CA THR A 312 -9.34 -22.12 26.00
C THR A 312 -10.51 -22.28 26.99
N GLY A 313 -10.25 -22.16 28.29
CA GLY A 313 -11.27 -22.20 29.34
C GLY A 313 -11.78 -20.82 29.73
N SER A 314 -11.01 -19.75 29.50
CA SER A 314 -11.39 -18.38 29.83
C SER A 314 -12.10 -17.70 28.66
N GLU A 315 -11.57 -17.80 27.44
CA GLU A 315 -12.19 -17.22 26.23
C GLU A 315 -13.63 -17.73 26.00
N ALA A 316 -13.84 -19.06 26.03
CA ALA A 316 -15.18 -19.64 25.89
C ALA A 316 -16.13 -19.24 27.04
N ALA A 317 -15.59 -18.91 28.22
CA ALA A 317 -16.38 -18.44 29.35
C ALA A 317 -16.72 -16.95 29.23
N ALA A 318 -15.78 -16.13 28.76
CA ALA A 318 -16.01 -14.72 28.43
C ALA A 318 -17.08 -14.59 27.35
N ASP A 319 -16.99 -15.40 26.29
CA ASP A 319 -17.97 -15.42 25.21
C ASP A 319 -19.38 -15.81 25.67
N GLU A 320 -19.50 -16.82 26.53
CA GLU A 320 -20.76 -17.24 27.14
C GLU A 320 -21.35 -16.15 28.07
N LEU A 321 -20.50 -15.36 28.73
CA LEU A 321 -20.91 -14.23 29.58
C LEU A 321 -21.42 -13.06 28.73
N LEU A 322 -20.75 -12.72 27.63
CA LEU A 322 -21.21 -11.70 26.68
C LEU A 322 -22.52 -12.12 26.03
N ASP A 323 -22.67 -13.39 25.65
CA ASP A 323 -23.93 -13.94 25.16
C ASP A 323 -25.04 -13.84 26.22
N SER A 324 -24.69 -14.04 27.49
CA SER A 324 -25.64 -13.85 28.59
C SER A 324 -26.09 -12.40 28.70
N PHE A 325 -25.21 -11.42 28.50
CA PHE A 325 -25.59 -10.01 28.42
C PHE A 325 -26.53 -9.73 27.24
N ILE A 326 -26.18 -10.19 26.03
CA ILE A 326 -27.01 -10.02 24.82
C ILE A 326 -28.43 -10.60 25.02
N ASN A 327 -28.52 -11.74 25.71
CA ASN A 327 -29.79 -12.39 26.02
C ASN A 327 -30.54 -11.78 27.23
N GLY A 328 -30.00 -10.74 27.86
CA GLY A 328 -30.59 -10.06 29.03
C GLY A 328 -30.57 -10.92 30.30
N LEU A 329 -29.62 -11.85 30.40
CA LEU A 329 -29.41 -12.73 31.56
C LEU A 329 -28.29 -12.22 32.47
N ALA A 330 -27.43 -11.34 31.97
CA ALA A 330 -26.39 -10.64 32.71
C ALA A 330 -26.48 -9.12 32.50
N ASP A 331 -25.98 -8.37 33.48
CA ASP A 331 -25.87 -6.92 33.42
C ASP A 331 -24.40 -6.54 33.22
N ALA A 332 -24.15 -5.44 32.50
CA ALA A 332 -22.85 -4.80 32.43
C ALA A 332 -22.69 -3.86 33.63
N VAL A 333 -21.46 -3.77 34.15
CA VAL A 333 -21.11 -2.89 35.26
C VAL A 333 -20.09 -1.84 34.81
N ASP A 334 -20.21 -0.64 35.35
CA ASP A 334 -19.18 0.39 35.17
C ASP A 334 -17.89 -0.04 35.88
N SER A 335 -16.75 0.15 35.19
CA SER A 335 -15.43 -0.25 35.68
C SER A 335 -14.97 0.56 36.90
N GLU A 336 -15.39 1.82 37.04
CA GLU A 336 -15.09 2.68 38.18
C GLU A 336 -16.15 2.62 39.30
N ASP A 337 -17.40 2.33 38.97
CA ASP A 337 -18.52 2.20 39.89
C ASP A 337 -19.32 0.90 39.69
N SER A 338 -18.88 -0.17 40.34
CA SER A 338 -19.58 -1.47 40.36
C SER A 338 -21.04 -1.45 40.87
N THR A 339 -21.56 -0.31 41.35
CA THR A 339 -22.99 -0.13 41.69
C THR A 339 -23.81 0.47 40.55
N SER A 340 -23.15 1.02 39.53
CA SER A 340 -23.72 1.43 38.26
C SER A 340 -23.75 0.24 37.34
N THR A 341 -24.96 -0.24 37.03
CA THR A 341 -25.18 -1.41 36.18
C THR A 341 -26.25 -1.09 35.14
N PHE A 342 -26.10 -1.64 33.95
CA PHE A 342 -27.14 -1.57 32.91
C PHE A 342 -27.30 -2.92 32.22
N SER A 343 -28.52 -3.19 31.75
CA SER A 343 -28.83 -4.38 30.97
C SER A 343 -28.98 -4.02 29.50
N VAL A 344 -28.88 -5.02 28.62
CA VAL A 344 -29.19 -4.85 27.19
C VAL A 344 -30.59 -4.25 26.91
N SER A 345 -31.56 -4.46 27.81
CA SER A 345 -32.91 -3.90 27.69
C SER A 345 -33.01 -2.40 27.98
N ASP A 346 -31.98 -1.81 28.60
CA ASP A 346 -31.91 -0.37 28.84
C ASP A 346 -31.49 0.39 27.57
N LEU A 347 -30.94 -0.32 26.58
CA LEU A 347 -30.53 0.22 25.29
C LEU A 347 -31.71 0.29 24.32
N ASN A 348 -31.75 1.34 23.49
CA ASN A 348 -32.77 1.53 22.45
C ASN A 348 -32.49 0.63 21.22
N LEU A 349 -32.57 -0.68 21.41
CA LEU A 349 -32.25 -1.66 20.36
C LEU A 349 -33.32 -1.71 19.25
N GLY A 350 -32.86 -1.71 18.00
CA GLY A 350 -33.73 -1.92 16.83
C GLY A 350 -34.68 -0.77 16.51
N SER A 351 -34.40 0.42 17.04
CA SER A 351 -35.06 1.67 16.66
C SER A 351 -34.44 2.24 15.37
N GLU A 352 -35.21 2.99 14.59
CA GLU A 352 -34.69 3.82 13.48
C GLU A 352 -34.37 5.26 13.93
N GLU A 353 -34.42 5.51 15.24
CA GLU A 353 -34.12 6.81 15.83
C GLU A 353 -32.60 7.04 15.93
N TRP A 354 -32.21 8.31 16.04
CA TRP A 354 -30.80 8.73 16.01
C TRP A 354 -30.00 8.27 17.25
N ASP A 355 -30.69 7.79 18.29
CA ASP A 355 -30.13 7.27 19.54
C ASP A 355 -30.26 5.73 19.64
N ALA A 356 -30.48 5.06 18.51
CA ALA A 356 -30.62 3.61 18.46
C ALA A 356 -29.28 2.89 18.64
N TYR A 357 -29.34 1.74 19.32
CA TYR A 357 -28.21 0.83 19.45
C TYR A 357 -28.46 -0.45 18.63
N SER A 358 -27.39 -1.16 18.30
CA SER A 358 -27.44 -2.50 17.73
C SER A 358 -26.28 -3.35 18.24
N ILE A 359 -26.48 -4.67 18.27
CA ILE A 359 -25.41 -5.60 18.64
C ILE A 359 -24.44 -5.68 17.47
N GLY A 360 -23.17 -5.38 17.74
CA GLY A 360 -22.06 -5.48 16.79
C GLY A 360 -21.34 -6.82 16.89
N GLU A 361 -20.10 -6.83 16.41
CA GLU A 361 -19.23 -7.99 16.44
C GLU A 361 -18.56 -8.16 17.81
N LYS A 362 -17.93 -9.32 18.01
CA LYS A 362 -17.02 -9.55 19.12
C LYS A 362 -15.60 -9.52 18.57
N VAL A 363 -14.75 -8.69 19.16
CA VAL A 363 -13.39 -8.42 18.68
C VAL A 363 -12.50 -8.24 19.90
N ASP A 364 -11.30 -8.79 19.87
CA ASP A 364 -10.24 -8.50 20.85
C ASP A 364 -9.76 -7.06 20.67
N LEU A 365 -10.36 -6.16 21.44
CA LEU A 365 -10.13 -4.72 21.46
C LEU A 365 -9.05 -4.31 22.47
N ASP A 366 -8.85 -5.09 23.51
CA ASP A 366 -7.88 -4.81 24.57
C ASP A 366 -6.55 -5.56 24.43
N ASN A 367 -6.39 -6.33 23.36
CA ASN A 367 -5.19 -7.08 22.99
C ASN A 367 -4.82 -8.20 23.98
N ASP A 368 -5.73 -8.77 24.76
CA ASP A 368 -5.40 -9.88 25.69
C ASP A 368 -5.73 -11.29 25.17
N GLY A 369 -6.39 -11.41 24.03
CA GLY A 369 -6.77 -12.68 23.40
C GLY A 369 -8.21 -13.11 23.69
N GLU A 370 -8.93 -12.41 24.55
CA GLU A 370 -10.37 -12.54 24.74
C GLU A 370 -11.10 -11.49 23.88
N ASN A 371 -12.35 -11.77 23.49
CA ASN A 371 -13.10 -10.84 22.67
C ASN A 371 -13.98 -9.93 23.52
N GLU A 372 -13.98 -8.64 23.20
CA GLU A 372 -14.93 -7.66 23.71
C GLU A 372 -16.17 -7.59 22.81
N LEU A 373 -17.34 -7.39 23.41
CA LEU A 373 -18.57 -7.16 22.66
C LEU A 373 -18.71 -5.68 22.28
N ILE A 374 -18.83 -5.44 20.98
CA ILE A 374 -19.19 -4.12 20.44
C ILE A 374 -20.71 -3.98 20.46
N ILE A 375 -21.21 -2.93 21.12
CA ILE A 375 -22.56 -2.43 20.96
C ILE A 375 -22.50 -1.17 20.12
N ASN A 376 -22.83 -1.28 18.84
CA ASN A 376 -22.91 -0.13 17.94
C ASN A 376 -24.00 0.83 18.43
N GLY A 377 -23.78 2.12 18.29
CA GLY A 377 -24.79 3.09 18.67
C GLY A 377 -24.31 4.54 18.59
N PRO A 378 -25.15 5.49 19.05
CA PRO A 378 -24.83 6.90 18.95
C PRO A 378 -23.47 7.21 19.56
N TYR A 379 -22.65 7.95 18.83
CA TYR A 379 -21.31 8.37 19.25
C TYR A 379 -20.31 7.22 19.36
N GLY A 380 -20.48 6.18 18.55
CA GLY A 380 -19.57 5.04 18.48
C GLY A 380 -19.93 3.91 19.43
N GLY A 381 -21.02 4.05 20.18
CA GLY A 381 -21.56 2.96 20.98
C GLY A 381 -20.78 2.69 22.27
N ILE A 382 -20.78 1.42 22.67
CA ILE A 382 -20.25 0.92 23.95
C ILE A 382 -19.51 -0.39 23.70
N TYR A 383 -18.30 -0.53 24.23
CA TYR A 383 -17.48 -1.74 24.17
C TYR A 383 -17.48 -2.41 25.54
N LEU A 384 -17.73 -3.72 25.57
CA LEU A 384 -17.93 -4.49 26.79
C LEU A 384 -16.90 -5.61 26.89
N ASP A 385 -16.20 -5.67 28.01
CA ASP A 385 -15.25 -6.74 28.33
C ASP A 385 -15.86 -7.74 29.33
N ALA A 386 -15.60 -9.03 29.16
CA ALA A 386 -16.09 -10.09 30.03
C ALA A 386 -14.98 -10.76 30.86
N ARG A 387 -14.56 -10.07 31.92
CA ARG A 387 -13.59 -10.59 32.91
C ARG A 387 -14.23 -10.93 34.26
N ASP A 388 -13.55 -11.76 35.07
CA ASP A 388 -13.92 -12.04 36.47
C ASP A 388 -15.40 -12.44 36.71
N ASP A 389 -15.96 -13.29 35.84
CA ASP A 389 -17.36 -13.74 35.87
C ASP A 389 -18.40 -12.59 35.74
N LYS A 390 -18.02 -11.46 35.14
CA LYS A 390 -18.86 -10.28 34.94
C LYS A 390 -18.63 -9.65 33.58
N VAL A 391 -19.53 -8.75 33.20
CA VAL A 391 -19.38 -7.90 32.01
C VAL A 391 -19.13 -6.47 32.49
N TYR A 392 -18.09 -5.83 31.98
CA TYR A 392 -17.67 -4.47 32.31
C TYR A 392 -17.81 -3.56 31.10
N GLU A 393 -18.21 -2.31 31.33
CA GLU A 393 -18.04 -1.25 30.34
C GLU A 393 -16.55 -0.93 30.22
N PHE A 394 -15.96 -1.29 29.08
CA PHE A 394 -14.55 -1.08 28.78
C PHE A 394 -14.32 0.33 28.19
N ALA A 395 -15.10 0.69 27.18
CA ALA A 395 -15.05 2.00 26.55
C ALA A 395 -16.44 2.44 26.07
N ALA A 396 -16.73 3.74 26.12
CA ALA A 396 -17.99 4.28 25.60
C ALA A 396 -17.80 5.69 25.04
N GLY A 397 -18.61 6.05 24.04
CA GLY A 397 -18.66 7.43 23.54
C GLY A 397 -19.34 8.38 24.55
N GLU A 398 -18.75 9.56 24.80
CA GLU A 398 -19.32 10.57 25.71
C GLU A 398 -20.13 11.64 24.96
N GLY A 399 -21.34 11.27 24.53
CA GLY A 399 -22.32 12.20 23.96
C GLY A 399 -21.87 12.87 22.66
N THR A 400 -22.44 14.06 22.33
CA THR A 400 -22.20 14.74 21.04
C THR A 400 -20.77 15.23 20.77
N VAL A 401 -19.84 14.99 21.69
CA VAL A 401 -18.51 15.61 21.69
C VAL A 401 -17.40 14.58 21.45
N LEU A 402 -17.59 13.33 21.89
CA LEU A 402 -16.60 12.26 21.77
C LEU A 402 -17.25 11.06 21.08
N ILE A 403 -16.78 10.76 19.88
CA ILE A 403 -17.20 9.62 19.08
C ILE A 403 -16.15 8.52 19.24
N LEU A 404 -16.61 7.34 19.66
CA LEU A 404 -15.83 6.14 19.83
C LEU A 404 -15.68 5.41 18.48
N SER A 405 -14.50 4.90 18.22
CA SER A 405 -14.19 3.92 17.17
C SER A 405 -12.98 3.11 17.64
N TYR A 406 -12.55 2.14 16.85
CA TYR A 406 -11.27 1.48 17.06
C TYR A 406 -10.53 1.36 15.72
N THR A 407 -9.23 1.13 15.78
CA THR A 407 -8.39 1.00 14.59
C THR A 407 -7.21 0.08 14.84
N TYR A 408 -6.77 -0.59 13.78
CA TYR A 408 -5.55 -1.38 13.79
C TYR A 408 -4.37 -0.50 13.38
N TYR A 409 -3.44 -0.28 14.31
CA TYR A 409 -2.29 0.59 14.07
C TYR A 409 -1.02 0.02 14.73
N ASN A 410 0.03 -0.14 13.92
CA ASN A 410 1.31 -0.74 14.31
C ASN A 410 1.15 -2.12 15.00
N GLY A 411 0.35 -3.01 14.40
CA GLY A 411 0.21 -4.40 14.82
C GLY A 411 -0.66 -4.62 16.07
N ALA A 412 -1.42 -3.60 16.52
CA ALA A 412 -2.30 -3.71 17.68
C ALA A 412 -3.62 -2.98 17.45
N VAL A 413 -4.64 -3.36 18.22
CA VAL A 413 -5.90 -2.61 18.29
C VAL A 413 -5.74 -1.42 19.22
N TRP A 414 -6.25 -0.28 18.76
CA TRP A 414 -6.33 0.96 19.53
C TRP A 414 -7.78 1.42 19.60
N ILE A 415 -8.22 1.78 20.80
CA ILE A 415 -9.48 2.48 21.01
C ILE A 415 -9.27 3.94 20.63
N MET A 416 -10.12 4.48 19.77
CA MET A 416 -10.02 5.85 19.28
C MET A 416 -11.23 6.68 19.70
N TYR A 417 -10.93 7.82 20.31
CA TYR A 417 -11.88 8.85 20.68
C TYR A 417 -11.67 10.06 19.78
N SER A 418 -12.62 10.30 18.88
CA SER A 418 -12.61 11.46 17.99
C SER A 418 -13.54 12.56 18.50
N ASN A 419 -13.06 13.79 18.45
CA ASN A 419 -13.80 14.97 18.89
C ASN A 419 -13.71 16.04 17.83
N ARG A 420 -14.85 16.65 17.51
CA ARG A 420 -14.91 17.78 16.59
C ARG A 420 -15.32 19.04 17.32
N SER A 421 -14.45 20.05 17.32
CA SER A 421 -14.80 21.36 17.83
C SER A 421 -15.97 21.98 17.07
N GLY A 422 -16.69 22.90 17.71
CA GLY A 422 -17.75 23.67 17.05
C GLY A 422 -17.25 24.55 15.87
N ALA A 423 -15.93 24.74 15.74
CA ALA A 423 -15.31 25.43 14.62
C ALA A 423 -14.91 24.50 13.46
N GLY A 424 -15.04 23.18 13.64
CA GLY A 424 -14.81 22.17 12.62
C GLY A 424 -13.48 21.42 12.75
N PHE A 425 -12.58 21.82 13.65
CA PHE A 425 -11.30 21.16 13.93
C PHE A 425 -11.48 19.81 14.60
N GLU A 426 -10.68 18.84 14.20
CA GLU A 426 -10.73 17.45 14.65
C GLU A 426 -9.58 17.14 15.61
N PHE A 427 -9.90 16.41 16.67
CA PHE A 427 -8.99 15.99 17.74
C PHE A 427 -9.19 14.51 17.97
N TYR A 428 -8.10 13.77 18.08
CA TYR A 428 -8.09 12.34 18.24
C TYR A 428 -7.26 11.98 19.45
N HIS A 429 -7.81 11.09 20.26
CA HIS A 429 -7.13 10.46 21.38
C HIS A 429 -7.24 8.94 21.17
N MET A 430 -6.11 8.26 21.15
CA MET A 430 -6.04 6.81 20.99
C MET A 430 -5.41 6.17 22.22
N GLU A 431 -5.99 5.05 22.64
CA GLU A 431 -5.55 4.27 23.79
C GLU A 431 -5.31 2.82 23.35
N LYS A 432 -4.18 2.26 23.77
CA LYS A 432 -3.83 0.85 23.58
C LYS A 432 -3.83 0.15 24.93
N PHE A 433 -4.58 -0.94 25.02
CA PHE A 433 -4.62 -1.81 26.19
C PHE A 433 -3.90 -3.13 25.92
N GLU A 434 -3.52 -3.83 26.99
CA GLU A 434 -3.08 -5.24 26.99
C GLU A 434 -3.83 -5.91 28.16
N GLY A 435 -5.13 -6.12 27.94
CA GLY A 435 -6.17 -6.33 28.94
C GLY A 435 -6.81 -5.01 29.38
N ALA A 436 -8.13 -5.00 29.59
CA ALA A 436 -8.98 -3.82 29.72
C ALA A 436 -8.57 -2.86 30.85
N ASP A 437 -7.94 -3.37 31.92
CA ASP A 437 -7.47 -2.58 33.07
C ASP A 437 -6.00 -2.13 32.93
N ASN A 438 -5.36 -2.38 31.78
CA ASN A 438 -3.93 -2.20 31.56
C ASN A 438 -3.65 -1.34 30.32
N LEU A 439 -3.81 -0.03 30.47
CA LEU A 439 -3.38 0.95 29.46
C LEU A 439 -1.85 0.91 29.29
N THR A 440 -1.38 0.56 28.11
CA THR A 440 0.06 0.41 27.81
C THR A 440 0.62 1.53 26.94
N ALA A 441 -0.21 2.16 26.12
CA ALA A 441 0.17 3.34 25.34
C ALA A 441 -1.02 4.25 25.08
N GLU A 442 -0.73 5.54 24.89
CA GLU A 442 -1.70 6.56 24.48
C GLU A 442 -1.06 7.45 23.40
N MET A 443 -1.89 7.99 22.51
CA MET A 443 -1.47 8.92 21.47
C MET A 443 -2.52 10.00 21.27
N ASN A 444 -2.09 11.25 21.15
CA ASN A 444 -2.99 12.38 20.86
C ASN A 444 -2.55 13.06 19.57
N PHE A 445 -3.47 13.26 18.63
CA PHE A 445 -3.17 14.03 17.41
C PHE A 445 -4.38 14.81 16.93
N GLY A 446 -4.14 15.87 16.17
CA GLY A 446 -5.24 16.70 15.67
C GLY A 446 -4.85 18.12 15.31
N GLU A 447 -5.88 18.90 15.06
CA GLU A 447 -5.79 20.28 14.60
C GLU A 447 -5.95 21.26 15.77
N GLU A 448 -4.94 22.10 16.00
CA GLU A 448 -5.02 23.20 16.95
C GLU A 448 -5.17 24.54 16.24
N PHE A 449 -6.06 25.39 16.77
CA PHE A 449 -6.25 26.75 16.30
C PHE A 449 -6.27 27.74 17.46
N ASP A 450 -5.32 28.67 17.48
CA ASP A 450 -5.30 29.74 18.47
C ASP A 450 -6.30 30.85 18.10
N THR A 451 -7.46 30.81 18.76
CA THR A 451 -8.49 31.84 18.61
C THR A 451 -8.03 33.27 18.96
N ASN A 452 -6.94 33.43 19.72
CA ASN A 452 -6.36 34.74 20.04
C ASN A 452 -5.30 35.20 19.03
N ASN A 453 -4.86 34.31 18.15
CA ASN A 453 -3.84 34.58 17.14
C ASN A 453 -4.19 33.94 15.79
N ALA A 454 -5.23 34.47 15.15
CA ALA A 454 -5.73 33.96 13.87
C ALA A 454 -4.69 34.02 12.73
N GLU A 455 -3.63 34.82 12.84
CA GLU A 455 -2.54 34.87 11.86
C GLU A 455 -1.60 33.66 11.94
N ALA A 456 -1.62 32.90 13.05
CA ALA A 456 -0.79 31.71 13.23
C ALA A 456 -1.24 30.52 12.37
N GLY A 457 -2.46 30.56 11.82
CA GLY A 457 -3.01 29.45 11.03
C GLY A 457 -3.41 28.23 11.88
N ILE A 458 -3.69 27.13 11.20
CA ILE A 458 -3.96 25.83 11.83
C ILE A 458 -2.61 25.17 12.11
N LYS A 459 -2.47 24.59 13.30
CA LYS A 459 -1.34 23.76 13.69
C LYS A 459 -1.77 22.30 13.72
N TYR A 460 -0.87 21.41 13.33
CA TYR A 460 -1.07 19.98 13.44
C TYR A 460 -0.20 19.48 14.57
N THR A 461 -0.76 18.64 15.43
CA THR A 461 -0.06 18.18 16.63
C THR A 461 -0.06 16.66 16.73
N LEU A 462 1.02 16.12 17.28
CA LEU A 462 1.18 14.74 17.73
C LEU A 462 1.81 14.79 19.13
N ASP A 463 1.11 14.26 20.12
CA ASP A 463 1.46 14.28 21.55
C ASP A 463 1.86 15.68 22.05
N GLY A 464 1.14 16.70 21.57
CA GLY A 464 1.36 18.11 21.89
C GLY A 464 2.59 18.74 21.20
N ALA A 465 3.33 17.99 20.39
CA ALA A 465 4.38 18.52 19.52
C ALA A 465 3.79 18.95 18.17
N GLU A 466 4.18 20.14 17.69
CA GLU A 466 3.78 20.64 16.37
C GLU A 466 4.50 19.84 15.27
N ILE A 467 3.73 19.27 14.34
CA ILE A 467 4.20 18.53 13.17
C ILE A 467 3.79 19.24 11.88
N SER A 468 4.42 18.86 10.76
CA SER A 468 4.04 19.38 9.45
C SER A 468 2.69 18.82 8.98
N TYR A 469 2.07 19.50 8.02
CA TYR A 469 0.83 19.04 7.39
C TYR A 469 1.00 17.69 6.68
N ASP A 470 2.15 17.47 6.03
CA ASP A 470 2.43 16.23 5.31
C ASP A 470 2.55 15.06 6.28
N GLU A 471 3.28 15.24 7.40
CA GLU A 471 3.39 14.24 8.48
C GLU A 471 2.01 13.92 9.09
N TYR A 472 1.20 14.95 9.36
CA TYR A 472 -0.17 14.77 9.87
C TYR A 472 -1.04 13.99 8.89
N THR A 473 -0.97 14.34 7.60
CA THR A 473 -1.78 13.69 6.56
C THR A 473 -1.38 12.23 6.37
N GLU A 474 -0.08 11.93 6.42
CA GLU A 474 0.43 10.56 6.35
C GLU A 474 -0.01 9.75 7.59
N LEU A 475 0.08 10.32 8.78
CA LEU A 475 -0.38 9.70 10.02
C LEU A 475 -1.87 9.36 9.97
N CYS A 476 -2.71 10.35 9.63
CA CYS A 476 -4.16 10.17 9.48
C CYS A 476 -4.48 9.13 8.41
N SER A 477 -3.76 9.11 7.29
CA SER A 477 -3.99 8.14 6.21
C SER A 477 -3.73 6.70 6.68
N LYS A 478 -2.74 6.48 7.55
CA LYS A 478 -2.46 5.16 8.13
C LYS A 478 -3.50 4.75 9.17
N ILE A 479 -3.86 5.66 10.07
CA ILE A 479 -4.79 5.39 11.17
C ILE A 479 -6.22 5.17 10.66
N PHE A 480 -6.69 6.01 9.74
CA PHE A 480 -8.08 5.95 9.25
C PHE A 480 -8.30 4.90 8.17
N ALA A 481 -7.24 4.32 7.58
CA ALA A 481 -7.38 3.23 6.62
C ALA A 481 -7.96 1.95 7.27
N ALA A 482 -7.69 1.74 8.56
CA ALA A 482 -8.15 0.58 9.33
C ALA A 482 -9.14 0.96 10.46
N GLU A 483 -9.67 2.20 10.44
CA GLU A 483 -10.67 2.62 11.42
C GLU A 483 -11.99 1.89 11.17
N VAL A 484 -12.51 1.27 12.22
CA VAL A 484 -13.85 0.69 12.25
C VAL A 484 -14.78 1.60 13.04
N ASN A 485 -15.76 2.17 12.34
CA ASN A 485 -16.74 3.06 12.93
C ASN A 485 -17.96 2.27 13.44
N THR A 486 -18.33 2.50 14.69
CA THR A 486 -19.39 1.77 15.41
C THR A 486 -20.62 2.65 15.71
N ASN A 487 -20.85 3.72 14.91
CA ASN A 487 -22.03 4.60 15.01
C ASN A 487 -23.32 4.05 14.42
#